data_AF-A0A6L4WQU7-F1
#
_entry.id   AF-A0A6L4WQU7-F1
#
_cell.length_a   1.000
_cell.length_b   1.000
_cell.length_c   1.000
_cell.angle_alpha   90.00
_cell.angle_beta   90.00
_cell.angle_gamma   90.00
#
_symmetry.space_group_name_H-M   'P 1'
#
loop_
_entity.id
_entity.type
_entity.pdbx_description
1 polymer ?
#
loop_
_entity_poly.entity_id
_entity_poly.type
_entity_poly.pdbx_seq_one_letter_code
_entity_poly.pdbx_strand_id
1 'polypeptide(L)'
;MGYFTKTSKISLITGVEYLHEKENNQKIVRNSIFSFLVCDDTDYNYHKFFRQDKTTPAHGEREELRKKSGLILKADTKKYIYNHGDFYFSSLICNEFTDINHRASLRGKIDSGTKIYFNALVESASFDLHSYIVQQQSLWRQPYKRTIIEI
;
A
#
# COMPACT_ATOMS: atom_id res chain seq x y z
N MET A 1 -6.71 -15.77 2.68
CA MET A 1 -5.45 -15.07 2.42
C MET A 1 -4.38 -15.43 3.44
N GLY A 2 -4.65 -15.32 4.76
CA GLY A 2 -3.67 -15.67 5.80
C GLY A 2 -3.21 -17.14 5.87
N TYR A 3 -3.90 -18.07 5.22
CA TYR A 3 -3.45 -19.48 5.12
C TYR A 3 -2.29 -19.67 4.14
N PHE A 4 -2.19 -18.86 3.08
CA PHE A 4 -1.16 -19.03 2.04
C PHE A 4 0.23 -18.68 2.56
N THR A 5 0.35 -17.57 3.28
CA THR A 5 1.62 -17.09 3.86
C THR A 5 2.13 -17.98 4.99
N LYS A 6 1.24 -18.74 5.66
CA LYS A 6 1.59 -19.58 6.82
C LYS A 6 2.41 -20.81 6.45
N THR A 7 2.32 -21.28 5.20
CA THR A 7 2.98 -22.53 4.77
C THR A 7 4.27 -22.27 3.98
N SER A 8 4.41 -21.11 3.33
CA SER A 8 5.53 -20.83 2.40
C SER A 8 6.67 -19.99 2.97
N LYS A 9 6.57 -19.45 4.20
CA LYS A 9 7.52 -18.46 4.76
C LYS A 9 7.73 -17.22 3.86
N ILE A 10 6.69 -16.81 3.12
CA ILE A 10 6.73 -15.67 2.22
C ILE A 10 5.98 -14.48 2.83
N SER A 11 6.57 -13.29 2.77
CA SER A 11 5.89 -12.05 3.13
C SER A 11 5.06 -11.55 1.95
N LEU A 12 3.86 -11.04 2.23
CA LEU A 12 2.89 -10.62 1.23
C LEU A 12 2.49 -9.16 1.43
N ILE A 13 2.73 -8.31 0.43
CA ILE A 13 2.14 -6.98 0.34
C ILE A 13 1.11 -6.98 -0.79
N THR A 14 -0.12 -6.53 -0.50
CA THR A 14 -1.22 -6.51 -1.47
C THR A 14 -2.06 -5.24 -1.30
N GLY A 15 -2.40 -4.60 -2.42
CA GLY A 15 -3.54 -3.70 -2.45
C GLY A 15 -4.84 -4.51 -2.31
N VAL A 16 -5.83 -3.98 -1.60
CA VAL A 16 -7.17 -4.55 -1.54
C VAL A 16 -8.17 -3.65 -2.24
N GLU A 17 -9.29 -4.23 -2.67
CA GLU A 17 -10.44 -3.45 -3.11
C GLU A 17 -10.95 -2.57 -1.96
N TYR A 18 -11.77 -1.57 -2.32
CA TYR A 18 -12.34 -0.64 -1.34
C TYR A 18 -12.98 -1.39 -0.18
N LEU A 19 -12.47 -1.13 1.03
CA LEU A 19 -13.03 -1.68 2.25
C LEU A 19 -14.25 -0.85 2.61
N HIS A 20 -15.41 -1.48 2.56
CA HIS A 20 -16.69 -0.86 2.87
C HIS A 20 -16.94 -0.87 4.37
N GLU A 21 -17.19 0.31 4.93
CA GLU A 21 -17.48 0.53 6.35
C GLU A 21 -18.75 1.38 6.49
N LYS A 22 -19.40 1.28 7.65
CA LYS A 22 -20.50 2.18 8.03
C LYS A 22 -20.11 2.93 9.28
N GLU A 23 -20.18 4.26 9.24
CA GLU A 23 -19.92 5.14 10.37
C GLU A 23 -21.01 6.21 10.39
N ASN A 24 -21.69 6.41 11.52
CA ASN A 24 -22.75 7.41 11.67
C ASN A 24 -23.80 7.39 10.55
N ASN A 25 -24.28 6.19 10.16
CA ASN A 25 -25.19 5.95 9.03
C ASN A 25 -24.68 6.35 7.63
N GLN A 26 -23.41 6.72 7.49
CA GLN A 26 -22.77 6.99 6.21
C GLN A 26 -22.05 5.75 5.69
N LYS A 27 -22.14 5.52 4.36
CA LYS A 27 -21.39 4.47 3.68
C LYS A 27 -20.01 4.99 3.33
N ILE A 28 -19.00 4.43 3.98
CA ILE A 28 -17.61 4.83 3.84
C ILE A 28 -16.85 3.76 3.07
N VAL A 29 -15.87 4.21 2.30
CA VAL A 29 -14.88 3.33 1.68
C VAL A 29 -13.48 3.79 2.03
N ARG A 30 -12.57 2.81 2.13
CA ARG A 30 -11.13 3.03 2.34
C ARG A 30 -10.36 2.28 1.28
N ASN A 31 -9.35 2.94 0.72
CA ASN A 31 -8.39 2.34 -0.19
C ASN A 31 -7.17 1.95 0.64
N SER A 32 -6.85 0.66 0.70
CA SER A 32 -5.91 0.11 1.69
C SER A 32 -4.89 -0.81 1.06
N ILE A 33 -3.68 -0.78 1.62
CA ILE A 33 -2.65 -1.81 1.41
C ILE A 33 -2.57 -2.65 2.67
N PHE A 34 -2.53 -3.97 2.48
CA PHE A 34 -2.29 -4.95 3.53
C PHE A 34 -0.88 -5.52 3.36
N SER A 35 -0.16 -5.60 4.47
CA SER A 35 1.16 -6.24 4.54
C SER A 35 1.10 -7.35 5.58
N PHE A 36 1.35 -8.58 5.14
CA PHE A 36 1.48 -9.78 5.96
C PHE A 36 2.96 -10.18 5.95
N LEU A 37 3.70 -9.82 7.00
CA LEU A 37 5.14 -10.03 7.07
C LEU A 37 5.45 -11.25 7.93
N VAL A 38 6.25 -12.17 7.41
CA VAL A 38 6.78 -13.30 8.18
C VAL A 38 8.00 -12.83 8.95
N CYS A 39 7.98 -12.87 10.27
CA CYS A 39 9.10 -12.47 11.11
C CYS A 39 9.69 -13.69 11.81
N ASP A 40 11.01 -13.74 11.85
CA ASP A 40 11.84 -14.76 12.50
C ASP A 40 12.89 -14.13 13.44
N ASP A 41 12.66 -12.88 13.86
CA ASP A 41 13.49 -12.10 14.81
C ASP A 41 13.40 -12.59 16.27
N THR A 42 12.70 -13.69 16.52
CA THR A 42 12.57 -14.35 17.83
C THR A 42 12.75 -15.86 17.69
N ASP A 43 12.76 -16.61 18.80
CA ASP A 43 12.90 -18.08 18.79
C ASP A 43 11.75 -18.82 18.07
N TYR A 44 10.72 -18.11 17.61
CA TYR A 44 9.59 -18.65 16.88
C TYR A 44 9.24 -17.79 15.65
N ASN A 45 8.78 -18.45 14.58
CA ASN A 45 8.22 -17.74 13.43
C ASN A 45 6.83 -17.20 13.77
N TYR A 46 6.58 -15.94 13.46
CA TYR A 46 5.27 -15.33 13.59
C TYR A 46 4.97 -14.40 12.42
N HIS A 47 3.73 -13.94 12.34
CA HIS A 47 3.29 -13.05 11.27
C HIS A 47 2.84 -11.71 11.84
N LYS A 48 3.36 -10.61 11.29
CA LYS A 48 2.86 -9.26 11.54
C LYS A 48 1.88 -8.86 10.44
N PHE A 49 0.72 -8.34 10.83
CA PHE A 49 -0.25 -7.78 9.89
C PHE A 49 -0.29 -6.26 10.04
N PHE A 50 -0.13 -5.55 8.93
CA PHE A 50 -0.26 -4.12 8.85
C PHE A 50 -1.28 -3.74 7.78
N ARG A 51 -2.11 -2.75 8.11
CA ARG A 51 -3.01 -2.07 7.18
C ARG A 51 -2.58 -0.62 7.12
N GLN A 52 -2.39 -0.10 5.91
CA GLN A 52 -2.24 1.33 5.67
C GLN A 52 -3.33 1.77 4.71
N ASP A 53 -4.12 2.75 5.13
CA ASP A 53 -5.08 3.38 4.24
C ASP A 53 -4.41 4.52 3.47
N LYS A 54 -4.99 4.86 2.33
CA LYS A 54 -4.56 5.99 1.52
C LYS A 54 -4.75 7.29 2.28
N THR A 55 -3.73 8.12 2.39
CA THR A 55 -3.76 9.44 3.05
C THR A 55 -4.37 10.52 2.18
N THR A 56 -4.32 10.36 0.85
CA THR A 56 -4.81 11.39 -0.08
C THR A 56 -5.55 10.75 -1.24
N PRO A 57 -6.87 10.99 -1.40
CA PRO A 57 -7.62 10.57 -2.57
C PRO A 57 -6.94 10.99 -3.88
N ALA A 58 -7.04 10.15 -4.90
CA ALA A 58 -6.67 10.53 -6.25
C ALA A 58 -7.60 11.63 -6.77
N HIS A 59 -7.07 12.42 -7.70
CA HIS A 59 -7.84 13.49 -8.33
C HIS A 59 -9.13 12.92 -8.93
N GLY A 60 -10.27 13.53 -8.60
CA GLY A 60 -11.60 13.07 -9.03
C GLY A 60 -12.14 11.80 -8.32
N GLU A 61 -11.33 10.99 -7.64
CA GLU A 61 -11.75 9.73 -7.00
C GLU A 61 -12.88 9.95 -5.99
N ARG A 62 -12.73 10.98 -5.14
CA ARG A 62 -13.75 11.35 -4.15
C ARG A 62 -15.06 11.77 -4.81
N GLU A 63 -14.98 12.55 -5.88
CA GLU A 63 -16.18 13.01 -6.59
C GLU A 63 -16.88 11.87 -7.32
N GLU A 64 -16.12 10.99 -7.98
CA GLU A 64 -16.67 9.85 -8.69
C GLU A 64 -17.37 8.87 -7.75
N LEU A 65 -16.76 8.54 -6.62
CA LEU A 65 -17.36 7.67 -5.59
C LEU A 65 -18.64 8.30 -5.03
N ARG A 66 -18.65 9.62 -4.83
CA ARG A 66 -19.84 10.33 -4.36
C ARG A 66 -20.94 10.38 -5.41
N LYS A 67 -20.60 10.67 -6.68
CA LYS A 67 -21.54 10.77 -7.81
C LYS A 67 -22.15 9.41 -8.17
N LYS A 68 -21.35 8.34 -8.23
CA LYS A 68 -21.79 7.02 -8.70
C LYS A 68 -22.55 6.22 -7.64
N SER A 69 -22.16 6.33 -6.37
CA SER A 69 -22.64 5.41 -5.32
C SER A 69 -22.91 6.06 -3.97
N GLY A 70 -22.75 7.38 -3.86
CA GLY A 70 -22.93 8.12 -2.59
C GLY A 70 -21.89 7.73 -1.52
N LEU A 71 -20.79 7.08 -1.92
CA LEU A 71 -19.77 6.60 -0.99
C LEU A 71 -18.82 7.72 -0.61
N ILE A 72 -18.41 7.74 0.65
CA ILE A 72 -17.43 8.70 1.17
C ILE A 72 -16.09 8.00 1.30
N LEU A 73 -15.08 8.45 0.55
CA LEU A 73 -13.72 7.97 0.69
C LEU A 73 -13.07 8.59 1.94
N LYS A 74 -12.80 7.75 2.94
CA LYS A 74 -12.09 8.13 4.16
C LYS A 74 -10.60 7.85 3.98
N ALA A 75 -9.80 8.87 4.22
CA ALA A 75 -8.36 8.80 4.11
C ALA A 75 -7.70 8.58 5.47
N ASP A 76 -6.51 8.00 5.48
CA ASP A 76 -5.65 7.96 6.66
C ASP A 76 -5.01 9.33 6.93
N THR A 77 -4.48 9.49 8.13
CA THR A 77 -3.75 10.67 8.57
C THR A 77 -2.24 10.45 8.61
N LYS A 78 -1.77 9.20 8.57
CA LYS A 78 -0.36 8.85 8.77
C LYS A 78 0.14 7.86 7.73
N LYS A 79 1.43 7.98 7.42
CA LYS A 79 2.19 6.99 6.67
C LYS A 79 3.16 6.29 7.60
N TYR A 80 3.39 5.02 7.34
CA TYR A 80 4.26 4.19 8.17
C TYR A 80 5.53 3.83 7.42
N ILE A 81 6.63 3.78 8.17
CA ILE A 81 7.85 3.08 7.79
C ILE A 81 7.83 1.78 8.58
N TYR A 82 7.83 0.66 7.87
CA TYR A 82 7.83 -0.67 8.43
C TYR A 82 9.28 -1.13 8.61
N ASN A 83 9.59 -1.60 9.80
CA ASN A 83 10.85 -2.28 10.09
C ASN A 83 10.61 -3.80 10.08
N HIS A 84 11.31 -4.51 9.20
CA HIS A 84 11.26 -5.96 9.06
C HIS A 84 12.68 -6.53 9.09
N GLY A 85 13.18 -6.81 10.29
CA GLY A 85 14.57 -7.24 10.51
C GLY A 85 15.54 -6.08 10.25
N ASP A 86 16.46 -6.27 9.31
CA ASP A 86 17.38 -5.23 8.83
C ASP A 86 16.86 -4.51 7.57
N PHE A 87 15.57 -4.67 7.24
CA PHE A 87 14.97 -4.10 6.04
C PHE A 87 13.83 -3.13 6.38
N TYR A 88 14.00 -1.88 5.97
CA TYR A 88 13.02 -0.81 6.13
C TYR A 88 12.27 -0.56 4.83
N PHE A 89 10.94 -0.56 4.89
CA PHE A 89 10.15 -0.24 3.71
C PHE A 89 8.92 0.62 4.03
N SER A 90 8.43 1.33 3.02
CA SER A 90 7.17 2.07 3.10
C SER A 90 6.32 1.81 1.87
N SER A 91 5.01 2.00 2.02
CA SER A 91 4.05 1.81 0.93
C SER A 91 3.39 3.12 0.56
N LEU A 92 3.32 3.40 -0.75
CA LEU A 92 2.66 4.59 -1.30
C LEU A 92 1.59 4.17 -2.31
N ILE A 93 0.36 4.62 -2.10
CA ILE A 93 -0.78 4.22 -2.93
C ILE A 93 -0.95 5.18 -4.11
N CYS A 94 -0.58 4.71 -5.30
CA CYS A 94 -0.86 5.37 -6.59
C CYS A 94 -0.42 6.85 -6.65
N ASN A 95 -1.38 7.80 -6.61
CA ASN A 95 -1.12 9.24 -6.68
C ASN A 95 -0.34 9.79 -5.47
N GLU A 96 -0.27 9.05 -4.37
CA GLU A 96 0.53 9.48 -3.23
C GLU A 96 2.02 9.63 -3.55
N PHE A 97 2.49 8.87 -4.53
CA PHE A 97 3.88 8.87 -4.96
C PHE A 97 4.21 10.05 -5.87
N THR A 98 3.20 10.69 -6.49
CA THR A 98 3.43 11.91 -7.27
C THR A 98 3.68 13.12 -6.35
N ASP A 99 3.35 13.01 -5.07
CA ASP A 99 3.63 14.06 -4.09
C ASP A 99 5.10 14.01 -3.65
N ILE A 100 5.82 15.09 -3.93
CA ILE A 100 7.23 15.24 -3.57
C ILE A 100 7.43 15.23 -2.04
N ASN A 101 6.49 15.73 -1.25
CA ASN A 101 6.63 15.78 0.21
C ASN A 101 6.62 14.39 0.82
N HIS A 102 5.75 13.50 0.31
CA HIS A 102 5.74 12.10 0.72
C HIS A 102 7.07 11.42 0.42
N ARG A 103 7.64 11.62 -0.78
CA ARG A 103 8.95 11.06 -1.15
C ARG A 103 10.07 11.66 -0.29
N ALA A 104 10.12 12.98 -0.15
CA ALA A 104 11.12 13.66 0.66
C ALA A 104 11.14 13.16 2.12
N SER A 105 9.98 12.85 2.70
CA SER A 105 9.87 12.34 4.07
C SER A 105 10.52 10.96 4.30
N LEU A 106 10.66 10.16 3.23
CA LEU A 106 11.17 8.80 3.23
C LEU A 106 12.66 8.69 2.85
N ARG A 107 13.23 9.74 2.26
CA ARG A 107 14.61 9.77 1.78
C ARG A 107 15.60 9.40 2.89
N GLY A 108 16.44 8.39 2.63
CA GLY A 108 17.45 7.91 3.59
C GLY A 108 16.89 7.17 4.81
N LYS A 109 15.60 6.80 4.80
CA LYS A 109 14.94 6.06 5.90
C LYS A 109 14.35 4.71 5.47
N ILE A 110 14.34 4.42 4.17
CA ILE A 110 13.78 3.19 3.61
C ILE A 110 14.78 2.56 2.64
N ASP A 111 14.85 1.24 2.65
CA ASP A 111 15.59 0.43 1.70
C ASP A 111 14.72 0.08 0.47
N SER A 112 13.39 0.09 0.63
CA SER A 112 12.45 -0.13 -0.48
C SER A 112 11.11 0.63 -0.35
N GLY A 113 10.54 1.04 -1.47
CA GLY A 113 9.22 1.64 -1.59
C GLY A 113 8.32 0.90 -2.58
N THR A 114 7.05 0.71 -2.26
CA THR A 114 6.07 0.14 -3.21
C THR A 114 5.23 1.24 -3.85
N LYS A 115 5.00 1.14 -5.17
CA LYS A 115 4.20 2.08 -5.95
C LYS A 115 3.25 1.35 -6.90
N ILE A 116 2.16 2.02 -7.24
CA ILE A 116 1.23 1.66 -8.31
C ILE A 116 1.25 2.80 -9.37
N TYR A 117 1.77 2.57 -10.59
CA TYR A 117 1.86 3.44 -11.82
C TYR A 117 3.06 4.39 -12.11
N PHE A 118 3.44 4.48 -13.40
CA PHE A 118 4.44 5.35 -14.10
C PHE A 118 5.94 5.07 -13.89
N ASN A 119 6.57 4.50 -14.93
CA ASN A 119 7.98 4.09 -14.96
C ASN A 119 8.99 5.24 -14.78
N ALA A 120 8.80 6.38 -15.46
CA ALA A 120 9.72 7.53 -15.32
C ALA A 120 9.74 8.11 -13.90
N LEU A 121 8.60 8.01 -13.19
CA LEU A 121 8.52 8.40 -11.79
C LEU A 121 9.14 7.35 -10.85
N VAL A 122 9.06 6.06 -11.20
CA VAL A 122 9.72 4.99 -10.45
C VAL A 122 11.23 5.18 -10.47
N GLU A 123 11.78 5.44 -11.67
CA GLU A 123 13.22 5.68 -11.86
C GLU A 123 13.67 6.97 -11.15
N SER A 124 12.94 8.07 -11.30
CA SER A 124 13.30 9.31 -10.59
C SER A 124 13.25 9.12 -9.07
N ALA A 125 12.26 8.38 -8.56
CA ALA A 125 12.14 8.13 -7.14
C ALA A 125 13.18 7.16 -6.59
N SER A 126 13.64 6.15 -7.35
CA SER A 126 14.73 5.29 -6.89
C SER A 126 16.02 6.09 -6.71
N PHE A 127 16.28 7.06 -7.60
CA PHE A 127 17.40 8.00 -7.44
C PHE A 127 17.18 8.97 -6.28
N ASP A 128 15.99 9.55 -6.14
CA ASP A 128 15.67 10.54 -5.10
C ASP A 128 15.73 9.92 -3.68
N LEU A 129 15.19 8.71 -3.53
CA LEU A 129 15.04 8.01 -2.25
C LEU A 129 16.27 7.19 -1.88
N HIS A 130 17.08 6.81 -2.88
CA HIS A 130 18.15 5.81 -2.75
C HIS A 130 17.63 4.47 -2.23
N SER A 131 16.50 4.02 -2.80
CA SER A 131 15.80 2.80 -2.38
C SER A 131 15.34 1.99 -3.60
N TYR A 132 15.14 0.69 -3.43
CA TYR A 132 14.45 -0.12 -4.44
C TYR A 132 13.00 0.35 -4.57
N ILE A 133 12.45 0.35 -5.78
CA ILE A 133 11.05 0.70 -6.00
C ILE A 133 10.35 -0.46 -6.69
N VAL A 134 9.41 -1.09 -5.99
CA VAL A 134 8.60 -2.18 -6.53
C VAL A 134 7.30 -1.61 -7.08
N GLN A 135 7.13 -1.67 -8.40
CA GLN A 135 5.92 -1.22 -9.07
C GLN A 135 4.97 -2.39 -9.35
N GLN A 136 3.71 -2.25 -8.95
CA GLN A 136 2.66 -3.20 -9.31
C GLN A 136 1.51 -2.48 -10.02
N GLN A 137 1.10 -2.99 -11.18
CA GLN A 137 -0.01 -2.45 -11.98
C GLN A 137 -1.13 -3.50 -12.10
N SER A 138 -2.35 -3.14 -11.73
CA SER A 138 -3.54 -3.90 -12.14
C SER A 138 -4.03 -3.37 -13.49
N LEU A 139 -4.03 -4.24 -14.50
CA LEU A 139 -4.73 -4.00 -15.76
C LEU A 139 -6.22 -4.19 -15.51
N TRP A 140 -7.01 -3.12 -15.61
CA TRP A 140 -8.47 -3.06 -15.42
C TRP A 140 -9.32 -3.97 -16.33
N ARG A 141 -8.69 -4.86 -17.12
CA ARG A 141 -9.38 -5.73 -18.07
C ARG A 141 -9.84 -7.10 -17.53
N GLN A 142 -9.58 -7.45 -16.27
CA GLN A 142 -10.10 -8.71 -15.70
C GLN A 142 -10.54 -8.57 -14.23
N PRO A 143 -11.77 -8.97 -13.85
CA PRO A 143 -12.38 -8.63 -12.54
C PRO A 143 -11.85 -9.44 -11.34
N TYR A 144 -10.83 -10.29 -11.50
CA TYR A 144 -10.52 -11.33 -10.51
C TYR A 144 -9.03 -11.47 -10.15
N LYS A 145 -8.20 -10.42 -10.36
CA LYS A 145 -6.78 -10.49 -9.96
C LYS A 145 -6.50 -9.71 -8.69
N ARG A 146 -6.55 -10.42 -7.55
CA ARG A 146 -5.76 -10.05 -6.36
C ARG A 146 -4.30 -10.14 -6.75
N THR A 147 -3.51 -9.10 -6.49
CA THR A 147 -2.12 -9.07 -6.91
C THR A 147 -1.20 -9.05 -5.69
N ILE A 148 -0.28 -10.01 -5.71
CA ILE A 148 0.58 -10.43 -4.61
C ILE A 148 1.99 -9.92 -4.94
N ILE A 149 2.57 -9.11 -4.06
CA ILE A 149 4.02 -8.85 -4.05
C ILE A 149 4.60 -9.76 -2.97
N GLU A 150 5.39 -10.74 -3.41
CA GLU A 150 6.18 -11.60 -2.54
C GLU A 150 7.53 -10.93 -2.30
N ILE A 151 7.88 -10.74 -1.04
CA ILE A 151 9.19 -10.27 -0.59
C ILE A 151 9.80 -11.36 0.27
#